data_AF-A0A8D0ZW07-F1
#
_entry.id   AF-A0A8D0ZW07-F1
#
_cell.length_a   1.000
_cell.length_b   1.000
_cell.length_c   1.000
_cell.angle_alpha   90.00
_cell.angle_beta   90.00
_cell.angle_gamma   90.00
#
_symmetry.space_group_name_H-M   'P 1'
#
loop_
_entity.id
_entity.type
_entity.pdbx_description
1 polymer ?
#
loop_
_entity_poly.entity_id
_entity_poly.type
_entity_poly.pdbx_seq_one_letter_code
_entity_poly.pdbx_strand_id
1 'polypeptide(L)'
;MTTSCSSQVRQNYHQDSEAAINRQINLELYASYVYLSMSYYFDRDDVALKNFAKYFLHQSHEEREHAEKLMKLQNQRGGRIFLQDIKKPERDDWENGLTAMECALHLEKNVNQSLLELHKLATDKNDPHLCDFIETHYLDEQVKAIKELGDPPGHQSSACMFRVTVTFSISPTRTSTSVLSLVYHSFK
;
A
#
# COMPACT_ATOMS: atom_id res chain seq x y z
N MET A 1 14.22 32.09 25.85
CA MET A 1 14.49 30.64 25.84
C MET A 1 13.31 29.96 26.52
N THR A 2 12.31 29.53 25.75
CA THR A 2 11.16 28.77 26.27
C THR A 2 11.59 27.32 26.42
N THR A 3 11.83 26.88 27.65
CA THR A 3 11.89 25.47 27.99
C THR A 3 10.55 24.85 27.62
N SER A 4 10.49 24.19 26.46
CA SER A 4 9.34 23.37 26.09
C SER A 4 9.20 22.28 27.15
N CYS A 5 8.24 22.44 28.06
CA CYS A 5 7.88 21.39 28.99
C CYS A 5 7.44 20.18 28.17
N SER A 6 8.19 19.08 28.26
CA SER A 6 7.84 17.84 27.55
C SER A 6 6.44 17.39 27.96
N SER A 7 5.71 16.75 27.05
CA SER A 7 4.37 16.22 27.36
C SER A 7 4.37 15.38 28.64
N GLN A 8 3.36 15.56 29.50
CA GLN A 8 3.25 14.86 30.79
C GLN A 8 3.23 13.33 30.67
N VAL A 9 2.81 12.80 29.52
CA VAL A 9 2.72 11.35 29.25
C VAL A 9 3.96 10.80 28.57
N ARG A 10 4.95 11.64 28.23
CA ARG A 10 6.11 11.21 27.45
C ARG A 10 7.08 10.43 28.34
N GLN A 11 7.29 9.16 28.02
CA GLN A 11 8.27 8.31 28.67
C GLN A 11 8.97 7.42 27.65
N ASN A 12 10.31 7.39 27.71
CA ASN A 12 11.17 6.61 26.82
C ASN A 12 10.82 6.75 25.33
N TYR A 13 10.52 7.97 24.89
CA TYR A 13 10.14 8.26 23.50
C TYR A 13 11.11 9.30 22.93
N HIS A 14 12.08 8.86 22.15
CA HIS A 14 13.15 9.72 21.64
C HIS A 14 12.63 10.67 20.55
N GLN A 15 13.18 11.88 20.47
CA GLN A 15 12.77 12.89 19.46
C GLN A 15 12.97 12.39 18.02
N ASP A 16 14.03 11.62 17.77
CA ASP A 16 14.28 10.99 16.47
C ASP A 16 13.16 10.01 16.09
N SER A 17 12.67 9.22 17.05
CA SER A 17 11.55 8.29 16.84
C SER A 17 10.26 9.05 16.55
N GLU A 18 9.99 10.14 17.27
CA GLU A 18 8.86 11.02 17.00
C GLU A 18 8.91 11.62 15.59
N ALA A 19 10.07 12.12 15.17
CA ALA A 19 10.28 12.65 13.83
C ALA A 19 10.13 11.57 12.76
N ALA A 20 10.62 10.35 13.02
CA ALA A 20 10.49 9.21 12.12
C ALA A 20 9.04 8.74 11.97
N ILE A 21 8.24 8.74 13.06
CA ILE A 21 6.81 8.48 12.99
C ILE A 21 6.08 9.51 12.13
N ASN A 22 6.43 10.80 12.24
CA ASN A 22 5.84 11.83 11.37
C ASN A 22 6.18 11.61 9.88
N ARG A 23 7.40 11.14 9.57
CA ARG A 23 7.77 10.76 8.20
C ARG A 23 7.00 9.53 7.72
N GLN A 24 6.88 8.50 8.55
CA GLN A 24 6.12 7.29 8.21
C GLN A 24 4.64 7.63 7.98
N ILE A 25 4.03 8.47 8.81
CA ILE A 25 2.66 8.97 8.60
C ILE A 25 2.50 9.59 7.21
N ASN A 26 3.45 10.43 6.79
CA ASN A 26 3.38 11.04 5.45
C ASN A 26 3.56 10.01 4.33
N LEU A 27 4.39 8.97 4.55
CA LEU A 27 4.58 7.89 3.60
C LEU A 27 3.32 7.02 3.43
N GLU A 28 2.63 6.65 4.52
CA GLU A 28 1.34 5.92 4.44
C GLU A 28 0.27 6.76 3.74
N LEU A 29 0.22 8.06 4.03
CA LEU A 29 -0.67 8.99 3.34
C LEU A 29 -0.35 9.11 1.84
N TYR A 30 0.93 9.08 1.48
CA TYR A 30 1.36 9.05 0.09
C TYR A 30 0.96 7.72 -0.59
N ALA A 31 1.18 6.58 0.07
CA ALA A 31 0.78 5.27 -0.43
C ALA A 31 -0.73 5.20 -0.68
N SER A 32 -1.54 5.67 0.29
CA SER A 32 -2.99 5.83 0.15
C SER A 32 -3.36 6.67 -1.08
N TYR A 33 -2.63 7.77 -1.34
CA TYR A 33 -2.91 8.64 -2.48
C TYR A 33 -2.52 8.01 -3.83
N VAL A 34 -1.43 7.24 -3.87
CA VAL A 34 -1.02 6.45 -5.04
C VAL A 34 -2.08 5.40 -5.38
N TYR A 35 -2.55 4.63 -4.39
CA TYR A 35 -3.60 3.65 -4.60
C TYR A 35 -4.93 4.27 -5.04
N LEU A 36 -5.26 5.46 -4.52
CA LEU A 36 -6.44 6.21 -4.98
C LEU A 36 -6.33 6.56 -6.46
N SER A 37 -5.16 7.02 -6.90
CA SER A 37 -4.89 7.32 -8.31
C SER A 37 -5.02 6.08 -9.19
N MET A 38 -4.46 4.94 -8.77
CA MET A 38 -4.62 3.66 -9.48
C MET A 38 -6.10 3.27 -9.59
N SER A 39 -6.84 3.37 -8.50
CA SER A 39 -8.26 3.01 -8.46
C SER A 39 -9.07 3.76 -9.51
N TYR A 40 -8.97 5.09 -9.54
CA TYR A 40 -9.73 5.93 -10.47
C TYR A 40 -9.22 5.84 -11.91
N TYR A 41 -7.97 5.42 -12.12
CA TYR A 41 -7.51 5.06 -13.46
C TYR A 41 -8.26 3.83 -14.01
N PHE A 42 -8.40 2.77 -13.21
CA PHE A 42 -9.11 1.56 -13.63
C PHE A 42 -10.63 1.73 -13.72
N ASP A 43 -11.18 2.79 -13.14
CA ASP A 43 -12.61 3.15 -13.22
C ASP A 43 -12.97 4.01 -14.46
N ARG A 44 -11.97 4.47 -15.23
CA ARG A 44 -12.22 5.20 -16.49
C ARG A 44 -13.00 4.36 -17.49
N ASP A 45 -13.80 5.00 -18.33
CA ASP A 45 -14.60 4.35 -19.36
C ASP A 45 -13.78 3.62 -20.42
N ASP A 46 -12.54 4.07 -20.68
CA ASP A 46 -11.63 3.49 -21.65
C ASP A 46 -10.71 2.39 -21.09
N VAL A 47 -10.74 2.14 -19.77
CA VAL A 47 -10.02 1.04 -19.10
C VAL A 47 -11.02 0.01 -18.53
N ALA A 48 -12.02 0.48 -17.80
CA ALA A 48 -13.21 -0.26 -17.32
C ALA A 48 -12.95 -1.57 -16.55
N LEU A 49 -11.84 -1.67 -15.79
CA LEU A 49 -11.49 -2.84 -14.98
C LEU A 49 -11.98 -2.68 -13.53
N LYS A 50 -13.30 -2.80 -13.33
CA LYS A 50 -13.97 -2.53 -12.04
C LYS A 50 -13.40 -3.28 -10.82
N ASN A 51 -12.89 -4.50 -11.00
CA ASN A 51 -12.30 -5.26 -9.90
C ASN A 51 -10.93 -4.70 -9.49
N PHE A 52 -10.12 -4.23 -10.44
CA PHE A 52 -8.86 -3.52 -10.13
C PHE A 52 -9.17 -2.18 -9.44
N ALA A 53 -10.17 -1.44 -9.92
CA ALA A 53 -10.59 -0.20 -9.29
C ALA A 53 -10.98 -0.41 -7.81
N LYS A 54 -11.81 -1.43 -7.53
CA LYS A 54 -12.21 -1.80 -6.16
C LYS A 54 -11.04 -2.27 -5.30
N TYR A 55 -10.16 -3.10 -5.85
CA TYR A 55 -8.95 -3.58 -5.17
C TYR A 55 -8.10 -2.41 -4.69
N PHE A 56 -7.70 -1.52 -5.60
CA PHE A 56 -6.86 -0.38 -5.23
C PHE A 56 -7.58 0.65 -4.36
N LEU A 57 -8.91 0.79 -4.48
CA LEU A 57 -9.66 1.63 -3.55
C LEU A 57 -9.60 1.07 -2.12
N HIS A 58 -9.71 -0.25 -1.97
CA HIS A 58 -9.60 -0.91 -0.69
C HIS A 58 -8.21 -0.72 -0.09
N GLN A 59 -7.15 -0.94 -0.87
CA GLN A 59 -5.75 -0.70 -0.42
C GLN A 59 -5.54 0.77 -0.04
N SER A 60 -6.10 1.73 -0.79
CA SER A 60 -6.04 3.16 -0.44
C SER A 60 -6.64 3.44 0.95
N HIS A 61 -7.74 2.78 1.31
CA HIS A 61 -8.34 2.91 2.63
C HIS A 61 -7.51 2.23 3.73
N GLU A 62 -6.95 1.05 3.47
CA GLU A 62 -6.06 0.37 4.43
C GLU A 62 -4.84 1.22 4.77
N GLU A 63 -4.18 1.81 3.76
CA GLU A 63 -3.05 2.72 3.99
C GLU A 63 -3.45 4.00 4.75
N ARG A 64 -4.68 4.45 4.57
CA ARG A 64 -5.22 5.56 5.36
C ARG A 64 -5.38 5.16 6.83
N GLU A 65 -5.87 3.96 7.10
CA GLU A 65 -5.97 3.41 8.45
C GLU A 65 -4.58 3.22 9.09
N HIS A 66 -3.57 2.81 8.33
CA HIS A 66 -2.17 2.75 8.77
C HIS A 66 -1.66 4.12 9.23
N ALA A 67 -1.87 5.16 8.42
CA ALA A 67 -1.51 6.53 8.78
C ALA A 67 -2.19 6.99 10.10
N GLU A 68 -3.49 6.72 10.24
CA GLU A 68 -4.27 7.10 11.42
C GLU A 68 -3.84 6.33 12.67
N LYS A 69 -3.48 5.05 12.53
CA LYS A 69 -2.93 4.20 13.59
C LYS A 69 -1.60 4.77 14.11
N LEU A 70 -0.71 5.24 13.23
CA LEU A 70 0.52 5.95 13.61
C LEU A 70 0.27 7.29 14.29
N MET A 71 -0.69 8.09 13.79
CA MET A 71 -1.08 9.35 14.44
C MET A 71 -1.59 9.12 15.86
N LYS A 72 -2.38 8.06 16.07
CA LYS A 72 -2.85 7.66 17.40
C LYS A 72 -1.69 7.27 18.32
N LEU A 73 -0.74 6.46 17.84
CA LEU A 73 0.48 6.12 18.59
C LEU A 73 1.26 7.37 18.97
N GLN A 74 1.49 8.29 18.03
CA GLN A 74 2.23 9.54 18.24
C GLN A 74 1.66 10.32 19.43
N ASN A 75 0.33 10.46 19.48
CA ASN A 75 -0.36 11.14 20.58
C ASN A 75 -0.29 10.34 21.89
N GLN A 76 -0.43 9.01 21.85
CA GLN A 76 -0.32 8.14 23.04
C GLN A 76 1.05 8.24 23.70
N ARG A 77 2.12 8.33 22.92
CA ARG A 77 3.51 8.44 23.41
C ARG A 77 3.89 9.88 23.80
N GLY A 78 2.96 10.83 23.69
CA GLY A 78 3.19 12.23 24.02
C GLY A 78 4.01 13.01 22.99
N GLY A 79 4.11 12.49 21.76
CA GLY A 79 4.66 13.20 20.61
C GLY A 79 3.71 14.25 20.04
N ARG A 80 4.14 14.92 18.97
CA ARG A 80 3.38 15.93 18.23
C ARG A 80 3.39 15.57 16.75
N ILE A 81 2.20 15.59 16.17
CA ILE A 81 1.99 15.34 14.75
C ILE A 81 2.32 16.62 13.99
N PHE A 82 3.19 16.51 12.99
CA PHE A 82 3.52 17.59 12.05
C PHE A 82 3.26 17.11 10.63
N LEU A 83 2.05 17.34 10.13
CA LEU A 83 1.68 16.96 8.77
C LEU A 83 2.47 17.78 7.74
N GLN A 84 2.82 17.13 6.64
CA GLN A 84 3.51 17.71 5.50
C GLN A 84 2.67 17.53 4.24
N ASP A 85 3.07 18.19 3.16
CA ASP A 85 2.50 17.97 1.84
C ASP A 85 2.52 16.48 1.48
N ILE A 86 1.39 15.95 1.03
CA ILE A 86 1.33 14.65 0.39
C ILE A 86 1.67 14.88 -1.08
N LYS A 87 2.82 14.37 -1.52
CA LYS A 87 3.22 14.52 -2.92
C LYS A 87 2.22 13.80 -3.82
N LYS A 88 1.97 14.36 -5.00
CA LYS A 88 1.20 13.64 -6.01
C LYS A 88 1.95 12.37 -6.44
N PRO A 89 1.24 11.32 -6.87
CA PRO A 89 1.87 10.16 -7.48
C PRO A 89 2.76 10.55 -8.67
N GLU A 90 3.78 9.73 -8.96
CA GLU A 90 4.75 10.01 -10.03
C GLU A 90 4.14 10.01 -11.44
N ARG A 91 2.97 9.38 -11.61
CA ARG A 91 2.25 9.26 -12.88
C ARG A 91 0.75 9.35 -12.68
N ASP A 92 0.06 9.81 -13.73
CA ASP A 92 -1.40 9.90 -13.80
C ASP A 92 -2.01 8.77 -14.67
N ASP A 93 -1.19 8.13 -15.52
CA ASP A 93 -1.54 6.96 -16.34
C ASP A 93 -0.79 5.73 -15.82
N TRP A 94 -1.53 4.65 -15.56
CA TRP A 94 -1.00 3.39 -15.01
C TRP A 94 -0.88 2.28 -16.05
N GLU A 95 -1.10 2.60 -17.33
CA GLU A 95 -0.97 1.75 -18.52
C GLU A 95 -1.88 0.51 -18.53
N ASN A 96 -1.63 -0.46 -17.66
CA ASN A 96 -2.36 -1.72 -17.60
C ASN A 96 -2.25 -2.34 -16.19
N GLY A 97 -3.04 -3.39 -15.96
CA GLY A 97 -3.08 -4.06 -14.66
C GLY A 97 -1.72 -4.61 -14.19
N LEU A 98 -0.88 -5.12 -15.08
CA LEU A 98 0.44 -5.65 -14.71
C LEU A 98 1.36 -4.52 -14.24
N THR A 99 1.48 -3.45 -15.03
CA THR A 99 2.31 -2.28 -14.67
C THR A 99 1.87 -1.69 -13.33
N ALA A 100 0.55 -1.59 -13.09
CA ALA A 100 0.02 -1.08 -11.82
C ALA A 100 0.38 -1.97 -10.62
N MET A 101 0.25 -3.29 -10.75
CA MET A 101 0.62 -4.25 -9.70
C MET A 101 2.13 -4.25 -9.42
N GLU A 102 2.97 -4.10 -10.44
CA GLU A 102 4.42 -3.96 -10.27
C GLU A 102 4.78 -2.66 -9.53
N CYS A 103 4.09 -1.56 -9.86
CA CYS A 103 4.26 -0.30 -9.15
C CYS A 103 3.80 -0.39 -7.69
N ALA A 104 2.65 -1.04 -7.43
CA ALA A 104 2.17 -1.31 -6.08
C ALA A 104 3.16 -2.18 -5.29
N LEU A 105 3.70 -3.25 -5.90
CA LEU A 105 4.72 -4.09 -5.26
C LEU A 105 5.97 -3.31 -4.88
N HIS A 106 6.41 -2.39 -5.75
CA HIS A 106 7.55 -1.51 -5.44
C HIS A 106 7.22 -0.52 -4.31
N LEU A 107 6.02 0.06 -4.32
CA LEU A 107 5.53 0.93 -3.24
C LEU A 107 5.54 0.20 -1.90
N GLU A 108 4.96 -0.99 -1.82
CA GLU A 108 4.92 -1.79 -0.57
C GLU A 108 6.31 -2.16 -0.05
N LYS A 109 7.24 -2.47 -0.95
CA LYS A 109 8.64 -2.72 -0.56
C LYS A 109 9.32 -1.47 0.00
N ASN A 110 9.01 -0.29 -0.53
CA ASN A 110 9.54 0.97 -0.02
C ASN A 110 8.94 1.33 1.35
N VAL A 111 7.62 1.16 1.52
CA VAL A 111 6.94 1.31 2.81
C VAL A 111 7.55 0.37 3.85
N ASN A 112 7.71 -0.91 3.50
CA ASN A 112 8.32 -1.90 4.37
C ASN A 112 9.78 -1.57 4.73
N GLN A 113 10.58 -1.10 3.76
CA GLN A 113 11.96 -0.68 4.04
C GLN A 113 12.00 0.49 5.04
N SER A 114 11.10 1.47 4.90
CA SER A 114 10.97 2.58 5.86
C SER A 114 10.55 2.09 7.26
N LEU A 115 9.65 1.10 7.35
CA LEU A 115 9.27 0.48 8.62
C LEU A 115 10.42 -0.28 9.28
N LEU A 116 11.24 -1.00 8.51
CA LEU A 116 12.44 -1.67 9.02
C LEU A 116 13.47 -0.66 9.57
N GLU A 117 13.63 0.48 8.90
CA GLU A 117 14.50 1.56 9.38
C GLU A 117 13.96 2.22 10.64
N LEU A 118 12.64 2.43 10.72
CA LEU A 118 11.98 2.93 11.92
C LEU A 118 12.12 1.96 13.09
N HIS A 119 11.96 0.65 12.84
CA HIS A 119 12.15 -0.40 13.86
C HIS A 119 13.59 -0.46 14.34
N LYS A 120 14.56 -0.39 13.42
CA LYS A 120 15.97 -0.30 13.78
C LYS A 120 16.25 0.93 14.65
N LEU A 121 15.71 2.10 14.29
CA LEU A 121 15.83 3.30 15.10
C LEU A 121 15.22 3.12 16.49
N ALA A 122 14.05 2.50 16.61
CA ALA A 122 13.42 2.20 17.89
C ALA A 122 14.31 1.28 18.75
N THR A 123 14.92 0.27 18.12
CA THR A 123 15.86 -0.65 18.75
C THR A 123 17.10 0.09 19.25
N ASP A 124 17.74 0.92 18.41
CA ASP A 124 18.92 1.72 18.75
C ASP A 124 18.65 2.71 19.90
N LYS A 125 17.41 3.18 20.04
CA LYS A 125 16.95 4.06 21.12
C LYS A 125 16.40 3.31 22.34
N ASN A 126 16.43 1.98 22.33
CA ASN A 126 15.89 1.12 23.39
C ASN A 126 14.41 1.42 23.70
N ASP A 127 13.57 1.58 22.67
CA ASP A 127 12.11 1.74 22.79
C ASP A 127 11.38 0.44 22.43
N PRO A 128 11.26 -0.52 23.38
CA PRO A 128 10.67 -1.83 23.10
C PRO A 128 9.18 -1.74 22.76
N HIS A 129 8.45 -0.74 23.30
CA HIS A 129 7.04 -0.55 22.95
C HIS A 129 6.90 -0.13 21.49
N LEU A 130 7.78 0.72 20.98
CA LEU A 130 7.73 1.12 19.57
C LEU A 130 8.12 -0.06 18.65
N CYS A 131 9.12 -0.86 19.02
CA CYS A 131 9.47 -2.09 18.30
C CYS A 131 8.26 -3.03 18.19
N ASP A 132 7.66 -3.39 19.33
CA ASP A 132 6.49 -4.29 19.41
C ASP A 132 5.29 -3.76 18.61
N PHE A 133 5.02 -2.45 18.68
CA PHE A 133 3.96 -1.82 17.91
C PHE A 133 4.17 -1.96 16.39
N ILE A 134 5.41 -1.77 15.90
CA ILE A 134 5.75 -1.89 14.48
C ILE A 134 5.64 -3.36 14.03
N GLU A 135 6.11 -4.30 14.85
CA GLU A 135 6.01 -5.74 14.59
C GLU A 135 4.54 -6.18 14.49
N THR A 136 3.74 -5.84 15.50
CA THR A 136 2.36 -6.32 15.65
C THR A 136 1.42 -5.77 14.57
N HIS A 137 1.62 -4.53 14.15
CA HIS A 137 0.62 -3.82 13.35
C HIS A 137 1.05 -3.47 11.93
N TYR A 138 2.30 -3.74 11.53
CA TYR A 138 2.80 -3.32 10.22
C TYR A 138 3.67 -4.40 9.56
N LEU A 139 4.71 -4.91 10.22
CA LEU A 139 5.68 -5.79 9.54
C LEU A 139 5.05 -7.09 9.00
N ASP A 140 4.17 -7.73 9.78
CA ASP A 140 3.44 -8.92 9.33
C ASP A 140 2.43 -8.61 8.21
N GLU A 141 1.83 -7.42 8.22
CA GLU A 141 0.89 -6.96 7.19
C GLU A 141 1.64 -6.68 5.88
N GLN A 142 2.77 -5.98 5.92
CA GLN A 142 3.64 -5.72 4.76
C GLN A 142 4.12 -7.01 4.10
N VAL A 143 4.57 -8.01 4.88
CA VAL A 143 5.03 -9.28 4.30
C VAL A 143 3.91 -10.00 3.56
N LYS A 144 2.68 -9.94 4.06
CA LYS A 144 1.50 -10.52 3.39
C LYS A 144 1.14 -9.73 2.14
N ALA A 145 1.10 -8.40 2.20
CA ALA A 145 0.80 -7.54 1.05
C ALA A 145 1.82 -7.73 -0.08
N ILE A 146 3.12 -7.71 0.24
CA ILE A 146 4.21 -7.96 -0.73
C ILE A 146 4.08 -9.35 -1.35
N LYS A 147 3.72 -10.36 -0.56
CA LYS A 147 3.52 -11.72 -1.06
C LYS A 147 2.31 -11.79 -1.99
N GLU A 148 1.20 -11.15 -1.65
CA GLU A 148 -0.02 -11.12 -2.47
C GLU A 148 0.21 -10.42 -3.80
N LEU A 149 0.88 -9.26 -3.80
CA LEU A 149 1.22 -8.52 -5.01
C LEU A 149 2.26 -9.25 -5.88
N GLY A 150 3.15 -10.03 -5.25
CA GLY A 150 4.14 -10.85 -5.95
C GLY A 150 3.58 -12.17 -6.48
N ASP A 151 2.40 -12.60 -6.03
CA ASP A 151 1.79 -13.84 -6.48
C ASP A 151 1.21 -13.71 -7.89
N PRO A 152 1.37 -14.74 -8.74
CA PRO A 152 0.72 -14.77 -10.03
C PRO A 152 -0.80 -14.57 -9.87
N PRO A 153 -1.48 -13.87 -10.80
CA PRO A 153 -2.91 -13.54 -10.70
C PRO A 153 -3.85 -14.72 -10.42
N GLY A 154 -3.43 -15.96 -10.68
CA GLY A 154 -4.21 -17.18 -10.39
C GLY A 154 -4.08 -17.74 -8.97
N HIS A 155 -3.20 -17.20 -8.13
CA HIS A 155 -2.92 -17.69 -6.76
C HIS A 155 -3.17 -16.67 -5.66
N GLN A 156 -3.61 -15.45 -6.00
CA GLN A 156 -4.03 -14.45 -5.01
C GLN A 156 -5.25 -14.98 -4.25
N SER A 157 -5.14 -15.02 -2.92
CA SER A 157 -6.14 -15.61 -2.03
C SER A 157 -7.53 -15.00 -2.25
N SER A 158 -8.54 -15.87 -2.24
CA SER A 158 -9.94 -15.64 -2.60
C SER A 158 -10.71 -14.55 -1.83
N ALA A 159 -10.07 -13.75 -0.98
CA ALA A 159 -10.70 -12.63 -0.29
C ALA A 159 -10.85 -11.38 -1.19
N CYS A 160 -9.94 -11.16 -2.16
CA CYS A 160 -9.94 -9.94 -2.98
C CYS A 160 -10.26 -10.16 -4.47
N MET A 161 -10.10 -11.38 -5.00
CA MET A 161 -10.54 -11.72 -6.37
C MET A 161 -11.84 -12.51 -6.37
N PHE A 162 -13.00 -11.82 -6.30
CA PHE A 162 -14.21 -12.40 -6.87
C PHE A 162 -14.04 -12.49 -8.40
N ARG A 163 -13.46 -13.62 -8.83
CA ARG A 163 -13.41 -14.18 -10.19
C ARG A 163 -13.24 -13.16 -11.32
N VAL A 164 -11.99 -12.83 -11.67
CA VAL A 164 -11.67 -12.57 -13.09
C VAL A 164 -11.63 -13.92 -13.78
N THR A 165 -12.77 -14.40 -14.26
CA THR A 165 -12.79 -15.58 -15.13
C THR A 165 -12.46 -15.08 -16.54
N VAL A 166 -11.20 -15.20 -16.96
CA VAL A 166 -10.87 -15.18 -18.39
C VAL A 166 -11.37 -16.51 -18.95
N THR A 167 -12.57 -16.52 -19.54
CA THR A 167 -13.05 -17.69 -20.27
C THR A 167 -12.26 -17.82 -21.58
N PHE A 168 -11.25 -18.68 -21.58
CA PHE A 168 -10.73 -19.25 -22.83
C PHE A 168 -11.75 -20.25 -23.36
N SER A 169 -12.56 -19.84 -24.34
CA SER A 169 -13.37 -20.78 -25.12
C SER A 169 -12.46 -21.50 -26.13
N ILE A 170 -12.01 -22.70 -25.79
CA ILE A 170 -11.47 -23.64 -26.77
C ILE A 170 -12.68 -24.39 -27.38
N SER A 171 -13.09 -24.02 -28.58
CA SER A 171 -14.10 -24.78 -29.35
C SER A 171 -13.48 -26.08 -29.89
N PRO A 172 -14.06 -27.26 -29.60
CA PRO A 172 -13.51 -28.53 -30.05
C PRO A 172 -14.10 -28.90 -31.41
N THR A 173 -13.69 -28.23 -32.49
CA THR A 173 -13.99 -28.73 -33.85
C THR A 173 -12.86 -28.47 -34.84
N ARG A 174 -12.22 -29.57 -35.26
CA ARG A 174 -11.49 -29.85 -36.51
C ARG A 174 -10.16 -29.11 -36.79
N THR A 175 -9.10 -29.91 -36.65
CA THR A 175 -7.97 -30.11 -37.58
C THR A 175 -7.25 -28.89 -38.18
N SER A 176 -5.96 -28.82 -37.83
CA SER A 176 -4.83 -28.26 -38.59
C SER A 176 -4.58 -26.74 -38.52
N THR A 177 -3.30 -26.46 -38.23
CA THR A 177 -2.51 -25.24 -38.50
C THR A 177 -2.76 -23.99 -37.65
N SER A 178 -1.66 -23.58 -37.01
CA SER A 178 -1.46 -22.41 -36.15
C SER A 178 -1.88 -21.10 -36.80
N VAL A 179 -2.75 -20.34 -36.13
CA VAL A 179 -2.81 -18.87 -36.21
C VAL A 179 -3.21 -18.35 -34.83
N LEU A 180 -2.30 -17.68 -34.12
CA LEU A 180 -2.69 -16.84 -32.97
C LEU A 180 -3.43 -15.63 -33.55
N SER A 181 -4.74 -15.54 -33.29
CA SER A 181 -5.50 -14.32 -33.52
C SER A 181 -5.84 -13.71 -32.17
N LEU A 182 -5.26 -12.55 -31.85
CA LEU A 182 -5.73 -11.70 -30.76
C LEU A 182 -7.06 -11.10 -31.21
N VAL A 183 -8.16 -11.61 -30.65
CA VAL A 183 -9.48 -11.03 -30.89
C VAL A 183 -9.81 -10.09 -29.73
N TYR A 184 -9.60 -8.79 -29.95
CA TYR A 184 -10.24 -7.74 -29.17
C TYR A 184 -11.74 -7.80 -29.45
N HIS A 185 -12.57 -7.95 -28.42
CA HIS A 185 -13.99 -7.63 -28.51
C HIS A 185 -14.28 -6.45 -27.61
N SER A 186 -14.31 -5.26 -28.22
CA SER A 186 -15.09 -4.14 -27.72
C SER A 186 -16.56 -4.55 -27.72
N PHE A 187 -17.21 -4.49 -26.57
CA PHE A 187 -18.67 -4.44 -26.51
C PHE A 187 -19.10 -3.16 -25.83
N LYS A 188 -20.04 -2.49 -26.51
CA LYS A 188 -20.70 -1.21 -26.21
C LYS A 188 -21.23 -1.09 -24.79
#